data_AF-A0AA88YFE7-F1
#
_entry.id   AF-A0AA88YFE7-F1
#
_cell.length_a   1.000
_cell.length_b   1.000
_cell.length_c   1.000
_cell.angle_alpha   90.00
_cell.angle_beta   90.00
_cell.angle_gamma   90.00
#
_symmetry.space_group_name_H-M   'P 1'
#
loop_
_entity.id
_entity.type
_entity.pdbx_description
1 polymer ?
#
loop_
_entity_poly.entity_id
_entity_poly.type
_entity_poly.pdbx_seq_one_letter_code
_entity_poly.pdbx_strand_id
1 'polypeptide(L)'
;MNIIHAQYPEMAGLQSSALAIEMNFRKHVDQFIQIINRSPEFSGSHWLTITNINCEPGEISICDSAFDDLPTIETMAICSLIDPPGMHVKVRVLDVMQ
;
A
#
# COMPACT_ATOMS: atom_id res chain seq x y z
N MET A 1 -8.87 15.37 8.57
CA MET A 1 -8.96 14.09 9.29
C MET A 1 -9.85 13.17 8.46
N ASN A 2 -9.40 11.97 8.08
CA ASN A 2 -10.22 11.04 7.28
C ASN A 2 -11.04 10.11 8.20
N ILE A 3 -12.08 9.47 7.66
CA ILE A 3 -13.02 8.62 8.41
C ILE A 3 -12.32 7.42 9.05
N ILE A 4 -11.37 6.81 8.35
CA ILE A 4 -10.64 5.63 8.86
C ILE A 4 -9.83 6.01 10.10
N HIS A 5 -9.13 7.14 10.08
CA HIS A 5 -8.35 7.61 11.24
C HIS A 5 -9.23 8.03 12.43
N ALA A 6 -10.50 8.37 12.18
CA ALA A 6 -11.48 8.61 13.24
C ALA A 6 -12.01 7.31 13.88
N GLN A 7 -12.11 6.22 13.10
CA GLN A 7 -12.54 4.90 13.57
C GLN A 7 -11.39 4.07 14.16
N TYR A 8 -10.17 4.27 13.66
CA TYR A 8 -8.98 3.52 13.99
C TYR A 8 -7.79 4.50 14.20
N PRO A 9 -7.76 5.20 15.36
CA PRO A 9 -6.73 6.21 15.65
C PRO A 9 -5.31 5.65 15.73
N GLU A 10 -5.16 4.35 15.95
CA GLU A 10 -3.89 3.63 16.00
C GLU A 10 -3.33 3.29 14.60
N MET A 11 -4.16 3.34 13.56
CA MET A 11 -3.72 2.99 12.21
C MET A 11 -2.95 4.11 11.54
N ALA A 12 -1.74 3.80 11.10
CA ALA A 12 -0.93 4.67 10.26
C ALA A 12 -1.22 4.42 8.76
N GLY A 13 -0.49 5.10 7.87
CA GLY A 13 -0.48 4.75 6.45
C GLY A 13 -1.48 5.48 5.55
N LEU A 14 -2.38 6.33 6.05
CA LEU A 14 -3.33 7.03 5.16
C LEU A 14 -2.78 8.35 4.61
N GLN A 15 -1.62 8.26 3.98
CA GLN A 15 -0.94 9.41 3.38
C GLN A 15 -1.53 9.72 2.01
N SER A 16 -1.33 10.95 1.54
CA SER A 16 -1.78 11.36 0.21
C SER A 16 -1.22 10.44 -0.88
N SER A 17 -2.08 9.93 -1.76
CA SER A 17 -1.67 9.09 -2.89
C SER A 17 -0.73 9.82 -3.86
N ALA A 18 -0.74 11.16 -3.88
CA ALA A 18 0.20 11.96 -4.67
C ALA A 18 1.68 11.71 -4.28
N LEU A 19 1.95 11.33 -3.03
CA LEU A 19 3.30 11.03 -2.56
C LEU A 19 3.90 9.76 -3.19
N ALA A 20 3.06 8.90 -3.78
CA ALA A 20 3.53 7.72 -4.52
C ALA A 20 4.37 8.12 -5.74
N ILE A 21 3.99 9.22 -6.41
CA ILE A 21 4.69 9.74 -7.60
C ILE A 21 6.13 10.13 -7.26
N GLU A 22 6.31 10.71 -6.07
CA GLU A 22 7.60 11.19 -5.59
C GLU A 22 8.35 10.16 -4.72
N MET A 23 7.78 8.97 -4.50
CA MET A 23 8.29 7.94 -3.58
C MET A 23 8.59 8.50 -2.18
N ASN A 24 7.80 9.49 -1.75
CA ASN A 24 8.07 10.28 -0.55
C ASN A 24 7.08 9.97 0.58
N PHE A 25 6.78 8.69 0.73
CA PHE A 25 5.96 8.23 1.84
C PHE A 25 6.78 8.24 3.14
N ARG A 26 6.12 8.63 4.23
CA ARG A 26 6.62 8.28 5.57
C ARG A 26 6.61 6.76 5.68
N LYS A 27 7.74 6.23 6.15
CA LYS A 27 7.88 4.81 6.47
C LYS A 27 7.06 4.44 7.70
N HIS A 28 6.47 3.26 7.69
CA HIS A 28 5.68 2.70 8.78
C HIS A 28 6.37 1.48 9.38
N VAL A 29 6.40 1.43 10.71
CA VAL A 29 6.88 0.28 11.51
C VAL A 29 5.74 -0.41 12.28
N ASP A 30 4.63 0.30 12.48
CA ASP A 30 3.43 -0.18 13.18
C ASP A 30 2.36 -0.65 12.18
N GLN A 31 1.17 -1.00 12.67
CA GLN A 31 0.03 -1.35 11.82
C GLN A 31 -0.38 -0.19 10.92
N PHE A 32 -0.54 -0.45 9.61
CA PHE A 32 -0.87 0.58 8.64
C PHE A 32 -1.79 0.06 7.53
N ILE A 33 -2.55 0.99 6.95
CA ILE A 33 -3.25 0.84 5.67
C ILE A 33 -2.88 2.03 4.80
N GLN A 34 -2.29 1.78 3.63
CA GLN A 34 -2.02 2.80 2.62
C GLN A 34 -2.79 2.51 1.35
N ILE A 35 -3.49 3.53 0.86
CA ILE A 35 -4.18 3.48 -0.42
C ILE A 35 -3.35 4.28 -1.42
N ILE A 36 -3.07 3.70 -2.58
CA ILE A 36 -2.44 4.40 -3.71
C ILE A 36 -3.38 4.37 -4.91
N ASN A 37 -3.51 5.52 -5.57
CA ASN A 37 -4.21 5.61 -6.85
C ASN A 37 -3.17 5.40 -7.95
N ARG A 38 -3.35 4.35 -8.74
CA ARG A 38 -2.60 4.16 -9.96
C ARG A 38 -3.42 4.72 -11.10
N SER A 39 -2.87 5.71 -11.80
CA SER A 39 -3.36 6.10 -13.10
C SER A 39 -2.18 6.00 -14.05
N PRO A 40 -1.94 4.82 -14.68
CA PRO A 40 -0.93 4.73 -15.71
C PRO A 40 -1.37 5.69 -16.81
N GLU A 41 -0.42 6.40 -17.41
CA GLU A 41 -0.69 7.04 -18.69
C GLU A 41 -1.33 5.96 -19.58
N PHE A 42 -2.60 6.14 -19.94
CA PHE A 42 -3.39 5.28 -20.84
C PHE A 42 -4.18 4.07 -20.30
N SER A 43 -4.18 3.71 -19.00
CA SER A 43 -4.97 2.54 -18.53
C SER A 43 -5.73 2.73 -17.21
N GLY A 44 -6.59 3.76 -17.15
CA GLY A 44 -7.60 3.93 -16.10
C GLY A 44 -7.03 4.18 -14.70
N SER A 45 -7.84 4.77 -13.82
CA SER A 45 -7.48 4.92 -12.41
C SER A 45 -7.97 3.70 -11.64
N HIS A 46 -7.08 2.94 -11.01
CA HIS A 46 -7.43 1.87 -10.08
C HIS A 46 -6.68 2.04 -8.77
N TRP A 47 -7.22 1.43 -7.72
CA TRP A 47 -6.74 1.62 -6.35
C TRP A 47 -6.04 0.36 -5.86
N LEU A 48 -4.88 0.55 -5.24
CA LEU A 48 -4.16 -0.49 -4.52
C LEU A 48 -4.27 -0.19 -3.02
N THR A 49 -4.59 -1.21 -2.24
CA THR A 49 -4.57 -1.13 -0.77
C THR A 49 -3.43 -1.97 -0.25
N ILE A 50 -2.47 -1.33 0.43
CA ILE A 50 -1.30 -1.95 1.02
C ILE A 50 -1.48 -1.95 2.54
N THR A 51 -1.27 -3.10 3.18
CA THR A 51 -1.42 -3.19 4.65
C THR A 51 -0.57 -4.30 5.24
N ASN A 52 -0.17 -4.15 6.50
CA ASN A 52 0.41 -5.22 7.32
C ASN A 52 -0.56 -5.76 8.38
N ILE A 53 -1.85 -5.38 8.33
CA ILE A 53 -2.85 -5.90 9.28
C ILE A 53 -3.01 -7.40 9.04
N ASN A 54 -3.00 -8.18 10.12
CA ASN A 54 -3.03 -9.65 10.10
C ASN A 54 -1.93 -10.30 9.25
N CYS A 55 -0.83 -9.58 9.01
CA CYS A 55 0.36 -10.12 8.36
C CYS A 55 1.38 -10.55 9.41
N GLU A 56 2.19 -11.56 9.08
CA GLU A 56 3.35 -11.93 9.91
C GLU A 56 4.37 -10.77 9.96
N PRO A 57 5.24 -10.71 10.98
CA PRO A 57 6.31 -9.73 11.02
C PRO A 57 7.15 -9.78 9.73
N GLY A 58 7.12 -8.67 8.99
CA GLY A 58 7.83 -8.54 7.73
C GLY A 58 7.01 -8.85 6.47
N GLU A 59 5.75 -9.22 6.61
CA GLU A 59 4.81 -9.38 5.48
C GLU A 59 3.94 -8.13 5.31
N ILE A 60 3.53 -7.87 4.07
CA ILE A 60 2.48 -6.91 3.72
C ILE A 60 1.56 -7.57 2.70
N SER A 61 0.26 -7.31 2.80
CA SER A 61 -0.72 -7.70 1.80
C SER A 61 -1.01 -6.52 0.88
N ILE A 62 -1.25 -6.81 -0.41
CA ILE A 62 -1.60 -5.80 -1.39
C ILE A 62 -2.88 -6.24 -2.10
N CYS A 63 -3.95 -5.48 -1.93
CA CYS A 63 -5.19 -5.72 -2.66
C CYS A 63 -5.18 -4.82 -3.89
N ASP A 64 -5.12 -5.43 -5.08
CA ASP A 64 -5.27 -4.73 -6.36
C ASP A 64 -6.70 -4.95 -6.86
N SER A 65 -7.36 -3.86 -7.23
CA SER A 65 -8.75 -3.88 -7.72
C SER A 65 -8.88 -4.19 -9.21
N ALA A 66 -7.78 -4.30 -9.95
CA ALA A 66 -7.82 -4.35 -11.42
C ALA A 66 -6.79 -5.29 -12.08
N PHE A 67 -5.68 -5.64 -11.42
CA PHE A 67 -4.62 -6.45 -12.05
C PHE A 67 -4.06 -7.54 -11.13
N ASP A 68 -3.62 -8.65 -11.74
CA ASP A 68 -3.01 -9.79 -11.04
C ASP A 68 -1.52 -9.59 -10.72
N ASP A 69 -0.87 -8.62 -11.38
CA ASP A 69 0.57 -8.37 -11.30
C ASP A 69 0.87 -6.95 -10.85
N LEU A 70 1.96 -6.80 -10.10
CA LEU A 70 2.42 -5.52 -9.57
C LEU A 70 3.62 -4.97 -10.37
N PRO A 71 3.50 -3.81 -11.05
CA PRO A 71 4.62 -3.29 -11.83
C PRO A 71 5.76 -2.72 -10.94
N THR A 72 6.92 -2.47 -11.57
CA THR A 72 8.17 -2.15 -10.87
C THR A 72 8.11 -0.82 -10.11
N ILE A 73 7.45 0.21 -10.66
CA ILE A 73 7.39 1.53 -10.02
C ILE A 73 6.52 1.51 -8.77
N GLU A 74 5.46 0.70 -8.77
CA GLU A 74 4.59 0.43 -7.63
C GLU A 74 5.37 -0.32 -6.56
N THR A 75 6.16 -1.32 -6.95
CA THR A 75 7.07 -2.03 -6.04
C THR A 75 8.02 -1.06 -5.33
N MET A 76 8.57 -0.06 -6.05
CA MET A 76 9.43 0.97 -5.45
C MET A 76 8.67 1.89 -4.49
N ALA A 77 7.45 2.32 -4.86
CA ALA A 77 6.59 3.13 -3.98
C ALA A 77 6.22 2.36 -2.70
N ILE A 78 5.96 1.05 -2.80
CA ILE A 78 5.75 0.16 -1.66
C ILE A 78 7.00 0.05 -0.80
N CYS A 79 8.17 -0.14 -1.40
CA CYS A 79 9.43 -0.15 -0.65
C CYS A 79 9.69 1.17 0.08
N SER A 80 9.20 2.32 -0.43
CA SER A 80 9.30 3.61 0.27
C SER A 80 8.38 3.72 1.50
N LEU A 81 7.33 2.90 1.59
CA LEU A 81 6.39 2.87 2.71
C LEU A 81 6.89 2.07 3.92
N ILE A 82 7.91 1.22 3.74
CA ILE A 82 8.42 0.29 4.75
C ILE A 82 9.85 0.66 5.16
N ASP A 83 10.21 0.37 6.41
CA ASP A 83 11.58 0.55 6.90
C ASP A 83 12.34 -0.78 6.86
N PRO A 84 13.36 -0.97 5.99
CA PRO A 84 14.09 -2.23 5.95
C PRO A 84 15.22 -2.22 6.99
N PRO A 85 15.33 -3.29 7.79
CA PRO A 85 16.19 -4.39 7.36
C PRO A 85 15.62 -5.79 7.65
N GLY A 86 15.75 -6.71 6.69
CA GLY A 86 15.39 -8.14 6.84
C GLY A 86 13.95 -8.50 6.45
N MET A 87 13.17 -7.52 5.99
CA MET A 87 11.77 -7.69 5.62
C MET A 87 11.64 -8.41 4.26
N HIS A 88 11.35 -9.70 4.27
CA HIS A 88 10.92 -10.42 3.06
C HIS A 88 9.49 -10.00 2.71
N VAL A 89 9.36 -8.96 1.90
CA VAL A 89 8.06 -8.46 1.43
C VAL A 89 7.40 -9.53 0.55
N LYS A 90 6.50 -10.29 1.14
CA LYS A 90 5.67 -11.25 0.43
C LYS A 90 4.38 -10.57 -0.01
N VAL A 91 4.33 -10.12 -1.26
CA VAL A 91 3.12 -9.55 -1.84
C VAL A 91 2.08 -10.65 -2.06
N ARG A 92 0.91 -10.49 -1.46
CA ARG A 92 -0.28 -11.29 -1.77
C ARG A 92 -1.29 -10.40 -2.46
N VAL A 93 -1.54 -10.65 -3.74
CA VAL A 93 -2.64 -10.03 -4.49
C VAL A 93 -3.92 -10.76 -4.13
N LEU A 94 -4.88 -10.05 -3.54
CA LEU A 94 -6.21 -10.58 -3.24
C LEU A 94 -7.16 -10.18 -4.35
N ASP A 95 -7.79 -11.16 -4.98
CA ASP A 95 -8.89 -10.94 -5.92
C ASP A 95 -10.11 -10.43 -5.13
N VAL A 96 -10.56 -9.22 -5.46
CA VAL A 96 -11.73 -8.56 -4.86
C VAL A 96 -13.01 -8.77 -5.69
N MET A 97 -12.94 -9.51 -6.80
CA MET A 97 -14.08 -9.87 -7.63
C MET A 97 -14.80 -11.09 -7.04
N GLN A 98 -15.62 -10.87 -6.01
CA GLN A 98 -16.67 -11.81 -5.58
C GLN A 98 -18.06 -11.20 -5.79
#